data_AF-A0A0M8XJY0-F1
#
_entry.id   AF-A0A0M8XJY0-F1
#
_cell.length_a   1.000
_cell.length_b   1.000
_cell.length_c   1.000
_cell.angle_alpha   90.00
_cell.angle_beta   90.00
_cell.angle_gamma   90.00
#
_symmetry.space_group_name_H-M   'P 1'
#
loop_
_entity.id
_entity.type
_entity.pdbx_description
1 polymer ?
#
loop_
_entity_poly.entity_id
_entity_poly.type
_entity_poly.pdbx_seq_one_letter_code
_entity_poly.pdbx_strand_id
1 'polypeptide(L)'
;LQDLPAVFNTQVNDALLTAVASAIGHWTGDDHVRIDLEGHGREDLFDDIDLSRTVGWFTTISPVRLPVPSPDRLTEGLQRTKELLRTRPRQGIGYSLLAHNPDRADDGFGPAAQISFNYLGQFDASGGFAAHSGKAGPDWHPDNQRPYQ
;
A
#
# COMPACT_ATOMS: atom_id res chain seq x y z
N LEU A 1 9.44 16.77 5.29
CA LEU A 1 9.17 15.32 5.17
C LEU A 1 10.45 14.47 5.22
N GLN A 2 11.61 14.99 4.80
CA GLN A 2 12.87 14.24 4.74
C GLN A 2 13.48 13.89 6.11
N ASP A 3 13.20 14.68 7.16
CA ASP A 3 13.80 14.44 8.50
C ASP A 3 12.97 13.55 9.43
N LEU A 4 11.70 13.27 9.07
CA LEU A 4 10.77 12.47 9.89
C LEU A 4 11.24 11.01 10.12
N PRO A 5 11.78 10.30 9.11
CA PRO A 5 12.22 8.92 9.28
C PRO A 5 13.33 8.74 10.32
N ALA A 6 14.22 9.73 10.43
CA ALA A 6 15.40 9.66 11.29
C ALA A 6 15.08 9.87 12.78
N VAL A 7 14.07 10.70 13.10
CA VAL A 7 13.73 11.05 14.49
C VAL A 7 12.84 9.99 15.14
N PHE A 8 11.97 9.33 14.37
CA PHE A 8 11.00 8.37 14.91
C PHE A 8 11.18 6.94 14.42
N ASN A 9 12.22 6.63 13.63
CA ASN A 9 12.34 5.34 12.93
C ASN A 9 11.03 4.99 12.20
N THR A 10 10.40 6.01 11.61
CA THR A 10 9.16 5.92 10.85
C THR A 10 9.47 5.84 9.37
N GLN A 11 8.58 5.24 8.61
CA GLN A 11 8.60 5.39 7.16
C GLN A 11 7.73 6.58 6.77
N VAL A 12 7.97 7.18 5.60
CA VAL A 12 7.10 8.24 5.05
C VAL A 12 5.63 7.81 5.05
N ASN A 13 5.38 6.51 4.80
CA ASN A 13 4.06 5.90 4.87
C ASN A 13 3.38 6.06 6.23
N ASP A 14 4.08 5.94 7.35
CA ASP A 14 3.46 6.06 8.68
C ASP A 14 2.82 7.44 8.85
N ALA A 15 3.58 8.49 8.53
CA ALA A 15 3.12 9.87 8.64
C ALA A 15 1.99 10.19 7.65
N LEU A 16 2.11 9.74 6.40
CA LEU A 16 1.06 9.96 5.40
C LEU A 16 -0.24 9.26 5.78
N LEU A 17 -0.17 7.99 6.22
CA LEU A 17 -1.35 7.22 6.61
C LEU A 17 -2.00 7.78 7.88
N THR A 18 -1.23 8.25 8.86
CA THR A 18 -1.78 8.96 10.02
C THR A 18 -2.54 10.23 9.61
N ALA A 19 -1.96 11.04 8.71
CA ALA A 19 -2.59 12.26 8.22
C ALA A 19 -3.87 11.97 7.42
N VAL A 20 -3.84 10.96 6.54
CA VAL A 20 -5.00 10.53 5.75
C VAL A 20 -6.12 10.01 6.67
N ALA A 21 -5.79 9.14 7.63
CA ALA A 21 -6.77 8.65 8.61
C ALA A 21 -7.37 9.82 9.43
N SER A 22 -6.55 10.79 9.86
CA SER A 22 -7.03 11.98 10.55
C SER A 22 -8.01 12.80 9.71
N ALA A 23 -7.69 13.04 8.44
CA ALA A 23 -8.52 13.85 7.55
C ALA A 23 -9.87 13.17 7.27
N ILE A 24 -9.85 11.87 6.95
CA ILE A 24 -11.07 11.10 6.65
C ILE A 24 -11.92 10.93 7.91
N GLY A 25 -11.32 10.62 9.05
CA GLY A 25 -12.03 10.48 10.32
C GLY A 25 -12.69 11.79 10.75
N HIS A 26 -12.00 12.92 10.59
CA HIS A 26 -12.60 14.22 10.89
C HIS A 26 -13.77 14.56 9.95
N TRP A 27 -13.70 14.15 8.69
CA TRP A 27 -14.76 14.36 7.71
C TRP A 27 -15.99 13.47 7.92
N THR A 28 -15.78 12.19 8.26
CA THR A 28 -16.83 11.17 8.42
C THR A 28 -17.42 11.12 9.83
N GLY A 29 -16.64 11.54 10.84
CA GLY A 29 -16.96 11.33 12.25
C GLY A 29 -16.59 9.95 12.79
N ASP A 30 -15.98 9.09 11.97
CA ASP A 30 -15.56 7.75 12.38
C ASP A 30 -14.29 7.78 13.25
N ASP A 31 -14.17 6.82 14.16
CA ASP A 31 -13.00 6.65 15.02
C ASP A 31 -11.90 5.78 14.40
N HIS A 32 -12.20 5.13 13.27
CA HIS A 32 -11.27 4.32 12.48
C HIS A 32 -11.58 4.44 11.00
N VAL A 33 -10.53 4.33 10.18
CA VAL A 33 -10.65 4.36 8.73
C VAL A 33 -10.08 3.07 8.15
N ARG A 34 -10.82 2.44 7.23
CA ARG A 34 -10.34 1.29 6.47
C ARG A 34 -9.73 1.77 5.15
N ILE A 35 -8.49 1.39 4.90
CA ILE A 35 -7.75 1.76 3.69
C ILE A 35 -7.15 0.51 3.08
N ASP A 36 -7.33 0.30 1.79
CA ASP A 36 -6.56 -0.66 1.03
C ASP A 36 -5.17 -0.09 0.79
N LEU A 37 -4.16 -0.73 1.37
CA LEU A 37 -2.78 -0.28 1.26
C LEU A 37 -2.08 -1.07 0.15
N GLU A 38 -1.59 -0.34 -0.84
CA GLU A 38 -0.76 -0.88 -1.91
C GLU A 38 0.70 -1.06 -1.43
N GLY A 39 1.26 -2.23 -1.70
CA GLY A 39 2.65 -2.58 -1.46
C GLY A 39 3.35 -2.98 -2.75
N HIS A 40 4.68 -2.95 -2.76
CA HIS A 40 5.47 -3.30 -3.95
C HIS A 40 5.42 -4.81 -4.30
N GLY A 41 5.08 -5.66 -3.32
CA GLY A 41 4.93 -7.11 -3.48
C GLY A 41 6.19 -7.89 -3.85
N ARG A 42 7.35 -7.32 -3.52
CA ARG A 42 8.68 -7.92 -3.72
C ARG A 42 9.29 -8.25 -2.35
N GLU A 43 8.53 -9.00 -1.56
CA GLU A 43 8.98 -9.47 -0.25
C GLU A 43 9.93 -10.65 -0.41
N ASP A 44 10.86 -10.81 0.53
CA ASP A 44 11.77 -11.97 0.58
C ASP A 44 11.00 -13.22 1.02
N LEU A 45 10.33 -13.86 0.05
CA LEU A 45 9.48 -15.04 0.27
C LEU A 45 10.27 -16.36 0.19
N PHE A 46 11.33 -16.38 -0.62
CA PHE A 46 12.12 -17.57 -0.94
C PHE A 46 13.59 -17.18 -1.02
N ASP A 47 14.47 -17.99 -0.43
CA ASP A 47 15.90 -17.68 -0.31
C ASP A 47 16.64 -17.67 -1.67
N ASP A 48 16.06 -18.31 -2.68
CA ASP A 48 16.64 -18.53 -4.02
C ASP A 48 16.06 -17.61 -5.10
N ILE A 49 15.17 -16.68 -4.75
CA ILE A 49 14.49 -15.79 -5.71
C ILE A 49 14.89 -14.33 -5.49
N ASP A 50 15.55 -13.73 -6.49
CA ASP A 50 15.84 -12.30 -6.54
C ASP A 50 14.91 -11.58 -7.52
N LEU A 51 14.05 -10.69 -7.00
CA LEU A 51 13.12 -9.88 -7.77
C LEU A 51 13.61 -8.44 -8.01
N SER A 52 14.82 -8.07 -7.59
CA SER A 52 15.30 -6.67 -7.60
C SER A 52 15.31 -6.04 -9.00
N ARG A 53 15.47 -6.84 -10.06
CA ARG A 53 15.55 -6.38 -11.46
C ARG A 53 14.46 -6.94 -12.37
N THR A 54 13.46 -7.62 -11.81
CA THR A 54 12.40 -8.26 -12.59
C THR A 54 11.29 -7.27 -12.92
N VAL A 55 11.01 -7.07 -14.19
CA VAL A 55 9.88 -6.25 -14.64
C VAL A 55 8.60 -7.09 -14.62
N GLY A 56 7.53 -6.55 -14.05
CA GLY A 56 6.24 -7.21 -13.93
C GLY A 56 5.31 -6.47 -12.99
N TRP A 57 4.05 -6.89 -12.92
CA TRP A 57 3.06 -6.35 -11.99
C TRP A 57 3.11 -7.14 -10.68
N PHE A 58 3.84 -6.60 -9.69
CA PHE A 58 4.01 -7.21 -8.37
C PHE A 58 3.10 -6.61 -7.28
N THR A 59 2.39 -5.51 -7.57
CA THR A 59 1.60 -4.77 -6.56
C THR A 59 0.67 -5.67 -5.76
N THR A 60 0.76 -5.56 -4.43
CA THR A 60 -0.14 -6.23 -3.49
C THR A 60 -1.12 -5.24 -2.91
N ILE A 61 -2.36 -5.65 -2.68
CA ILE A 61 -3.39 -4.84 -2.03
C ILE A 61 -3.86 -5.55 -0.78
N SER A 62 -3.77 -4.89 0.38
CA SER A 62 -4.31 -5.46 1.61
C SER A 62 -4.85 -4.38 2.55
N PRO A 63 -6.00 -4.62 3.19
CA PRO A 63 -6.67 -3.63 3.99
C PRO A 63 -5.96 -3.41 5.32
N VAL A 64 -5.93 -2.17 5.76
CA VAL A 64 -5.56 -1.75 7.12
C VAL A 64 -6.71 -0.98 7.74
N ARG A 65 -6.93 -1.17 9.04
CA ARG A 65 -7.91 -0.41 9.83
C ARG A 65 -7.16 0.52 10.76
N LEU A 66 -7.02 1.78 10.38
CA LEU A 66 -6.22 2.76 11.11
C LEU A 66 -7.07 3.49 12.15
N PRO A 67 -6.58 3.68 13.39
CA PRO A 67 -7.25 4.54 14.35
C PRO A 67 -7.15 6.01 13.90
N VAL A 68 -8.23 6.77 14.11
CA VAL A 68 -8.24 8.21 13.84
C VAL A 68 -7.61 8.92 15.03
N PRO A 69 -6.51 9.67 14.84
CA PRO A 69 -5.90 10.41 15.93
C PRO A 69 -6.73 11.63 16.31
N SER A 70 -6.79 11.94 17.60
CA SER A 70 -7.32 13.23 18.06
C SER A 70 -6.40 14.36 17.58
N PRO A 71 -6.94 15.55 17.23
CA PRO A 71 -6.13 16.67 16.71
C PRO A 71 -4.98 17.10 17.63
N ASP A 72 -5.15 16.94 18.94
CA ASP A 72 -4.19 17.26 20.00
C ASP A 72 -3.17 16.13 20.27
N ARG A 73 -3.35 14.94 19.67
CA ARG A 73 -2.55 13.72 19.95
C ARG A 73 -1.98 13.08 18.69
N LEU A 74 -1.59 13.90 17.71
CA LEU A 74 -1.03 13.43 16.43
C LEU A 74 0.22 12.54 16.60
N THR A 75 1.09 12.83 17.56
CA THR A 75 2.29 12.02 17.83
C THR A 75 1.93 10.61 18.31
N GLU A 76 0.94 10.48 19.18
CA GLU A 76 0.44 9.17 19.61
C GLU A 76 -0.26 8.43 18.47
N GLY A 77 -1.00 9.18 17.63
CA GLY A 77 -1.56 8.69 16.37
C GLY A 77 -0.50 8.05 15.48
N LEU A 78 0.59 8.78 15.24
CA LEU A 78 1.71 8.31 14.45
C LEU A 78 2.33 7.04 15.02
N GLN A 79 2.53 7.00 16.34
CA GLN A 79 3.07 5.81 17.00
C GLN A 79 2.15 4.60 16.84
N ARG A 80 0.83 4.77 17.01
CA ARG A 80 -0.15 3.69 16.83
C ARG A 80 -0.20 3.21 15.38
N THR A 81 -0.23 4.13 14.41
CA THR A 81 -0.19 3.78 12.98
C THR A 81 1.06 2.97 12.66
N LYS A 82 2.23 3.44 13.10
CA LYS A 82 3.51 2.76 12.90
C LYS A 82 3.52 1.36 13.52
N GLU A 83 3.09 1.21 14.76
CA GLU A 83 3.03 -0.08 15.44
C GLU A 83 2.10 -1.05 14.72
N LEU A 84 0.91 -0.59 14.32
CA LEU A 84 -0.04 -1.38 13.54
C LEU A 84 0.57 -1.85 12.21
N LEU A 85 1.20 -0.95 11.45
CA LEU A 85 1.80 -1.31 10.17
C LEU A 85 2.94 -2.32 10.34
N ARG A 86 3.71 -2.25 11.43
CA ARG A 86 4.81 -3.20 11.74
C ARG A 86 4.32 -4.58 12.16
N THR A 87 3.12 -4.70 12.72
CA THR A 87 2.56 -6.01 13.07
C THR A 87 2.15 -6.83 11.84
N ARG A 88 2.11 -6.22 10.64
CA ARG A 88 1.72 -6.90 9.41
C ARG A 88 2.84 -7.83 8.93
N PRO A 89 2.60 -9.15 8.85
CA PRO A 89 3.58 -10.07 8.30
C PRO A 89 3.85 -9.72 6.84
N ARG A 90 5.13 -9.53 6.48
CA ARG A 90 5.59 -9.35 5.08
C ARG A 90 4.74 -8.33 4.31
N GLN A 91 4.53 -7.16 4.93
CA GLN A 91 3.75 -6.05 4.36
C GLN A 91 2.33 -6.42 3.90
N GLY A 92 1.73 -7.49 4.44
CA GLY A 92 0.37 -7.91 4.13
C GLY A 92 0.21 -8.72 2.84
N ILE A 93 1.29 -9.14 2.17
CA ILE A 93 1.23 -9.93 0.92
C ILE A 93 0.36 -11.19 1.05
N GLY A 94 0.36 -11.83 2.23
CA GLY A 94 -0.45 -13.02 2.50
C GLY A 94 -1.96 -12.77 2.37
N TYR A 95 -2.44 -11.56 2.64
CA TYR A 95 -3.84 -11.21 2.45
C TYR A 95 -4.23 -11.29 0.98
N SER A 96 -3.46 -10.66 0.08
CA SER A 96 -3.77 -10.66 -1.35
C SER A 96 -3.73 -12.08 -1.92
N LEU A 97 -2.75 -12.89 -1.50
CA LEU A 97 -2.63 -14.28 -1.91
C LEU A 97 -3.83 -15.14 -1.48
N LEU A 98 -4.30 -14.96 -0.24
CA LEU A 98 -5.46 -15.70 0.26
C LEU A 98 -6.77 -15.20 -0.36
N ALA A 99 -6.94 -13.89 -0.51
CA ALA A 99 -8.15 -13.28 -1.06
C ALA A 99 -8.39 -13.64 -2.54
N HIS A 100 -7.32 -13.87 -3.30
CA HIS A 100 -7.40 -14.31 -4.70
C HIS A 100 -7.27 -15.83 -4.86
N ASN A 101 -7.23 -16.59 -3.76
CA ASN A 101 -7.23 -18.04 -3.85
C ASN A 101 -8.68 -18.52 -4.05
N PRO A 102 -9.00 -19.16 -5.18
CA PRO A 102 -10.37 -19.60 -5.49
C PRO A 102 -10.91 -20.62 -4.48
N ASP A 103 -10.03 -21.40 -3.84
CA ASP A 103 -10.40 -22.39 -2.83
C ASP A 103 -10.71 -21.77 -1.46
N ARG A 104 -10.45 -20.47 -1.29
CA ARG A 104 -10.55 -19.74 -0.02
C ARG A 104 -11.40 -18.46 -0.12
N ALA A 105 -12.12 -18.27 -1.23
CA ALA A 105 -12.87 -17.04 -1.51
C ALA A 105 -13.91 -16.69 -0.42
N ASP A 106 -14.42 -17.69 0.31
CA ASP A 106 -15.44 -17.52 1.36
C ASP A 106 -14.88 -17.43 2.81
N ASP A 107 -13.55 -17.28 2.98
CA ASP A 107 -12.86 -17.37 4.27
C ASP A 107 -13.05 -16.17 5.23
N GLY A 108 -14.16 -15.42 5.08
CA GLY A 108 -14.49 -14.34 6.01
C GLY A 108 -13.61 -13.10 5.86
N PHE A 109 -13.19 -12.78 4.62
CA PHE A 109 -12.60 -11.47 4.32
C PHE A 109 -13.61 -10.37 4.69
N GLY A 110 -13.18 -9.42 5.50
CA GLY A 110 -14.04 -8.30 5.90
C GLY A 110 -14.45 -7.42 4.71
N PRO A 111 -15.35 -6.44 4.93
CA PRO A 111 -15.81 -5.57 3.84
C PRO A 111 -14.65 -4.87 3.13
N ALA A 112 -14.76 -4.72 1.81
CA ALA A 112 -13.77 -4.00 1.00
C ALA A 112 -13.55 -2.58 1.54
N ALA A 113 -12.30 -2.10 1.49
CA ALA A 113 -12.05 -0.69 1.75
C ALA A 113 -12.64 0.15 0.61
N GLN A 114 -13.09 1.36 0.93
CA GLN A 114 -13.60 2.31 -0.07
C GLN A 114 -12.50 3.25 -0.58
N ILE A 115 -11.31 3.15 -0.01
CA ILE A 115 -10.18 4.06 -0.22
C ILE A 115 -8.93 3.21 -0.43
N SER A 116 -8.23 3.41 -1.54
CA SER A 116 -6.88 2.86 -1.78
C SER A 116 -5.82 3.93 -1.52
N PHE A 117 -4.69 3.53 -0.97
CA PHE A 117 -3.52 4.37 -0.76
C PHE A 117 -2.27 3.73 -1.36
N ASN A 118 -1.53 4.51 -2.16
CA ASN A 118 -0.26 4.13 -2.75
C ASN A 118 0.75 5.27 -2.61
N TYR A 119 1.95 4.95 -2.12
CA TYR A 119 3.07 5.87 -2.06
C TYR A 119 4.16 5.46 -3.06
N LEU A 120 4.30 6.25 -4.13
CA LEU A 120 5.21 5.98 -5.24
C LEU A 120 6.69 6.26 -4.93
N GLY A 121 7.02 6.64 -3.70
CA GLY A 121 8.39 7.03 -3.32
C GLY A 121 8.74 8.47 -3.71
N GLN A 122 10.03 8.76 -3.70
CA GLN A 122 10.59 10.01 -4.21
C GLN A 122 11.23 9.74 -5.57
N PHE A 123 10.83 10.51 -6.56
CA PHE A 123 11.48 10.50 -7.86
C PHE A 123 12.65 11.49 -7.81
N ASP A 124 13.88 11.00 -7.97
CA ASP A 124 15.02 11.89 -8.11
C ASP A 124 15.08 12.41 -9.55
N ALA A 125 15.09 13.73 -9.71
CA ALA A 125 15.09 14.38 -11.02
C ALA A 125 16.41 14.17 -11.79
N SER A 126 17.41 13.53 -11.17
CA SER A 126 18.73 13.24 -11.72
C SER A 126 18.74 12.05 -12.71
N GLY A 127 17.73 11.19 -12.68
CA GLY A 127 17.56 10.08 -13.62
C GLY A 127 16.60 10.43 -14.74
N GLY A 128 17.13 10.99 -15.84
CA GLY A 128 16.32 11.36 -17.01
C GLY A 128 15.62 10.15 -17.62
N PHE A 129 14.31 10.02 -17.37
CA PHE A 129 13.44 9.20 -18.20
C PHE A 129 13.30 9.90 -19.56
N ALA A 130 13.87 9.29 -20.60
CA ALA A 130 13.64 9.72 -21.97
C ALA A 130 12.51 8.88 -22.58
N ALA A 131 11.59 9.53 -23.28
CA ALA A 131 10.61 8.82 -24.09
C ALA A 131 11.34 7.93 -25.10
N HIS A 132 11.05 6.63 -25.07
CA HIS A 132 11.54 5.72 -26.09
C HIS A 132 10.76 5.99 -27.38
N SER A 133 11.44 6.20 -28.51
CA SER A 133 10.80 6.47 -29.80
C SER A 133 10.22 5.22 -30.47
N GLY A 134 10.39 4.05 -29.87
CA GLY A 134 9.81 2.78 -30.35
C GLY A 134 8.34 2.62 -29.98
N LYS A 135 7.64 1.73 -30.68
CA LYS A 135 6.27 1.34 -30.31
C LYS A 135 6.34 0.54 -29.00
N ALA A 136 5.58 0.96 -27.98
CA ALA A 136 5.49 0.27 -26.69
C ALA A 136 4.85 -1.15 -26.76
N GLY A 137 4.41 -1.57 -27.96
CA GLY A 137 3.52 -2.70 -28.11
C GLY A 137 2.10 -2.35 -27.64
N PRO A 138 1.18 -3.32 -27.67
CA PRO A 138 -0.12 -3.14 -27.06
C PRO A 138 0.00 -3.15 -25.52
N ASP A 139 -0.70 -2.24 -24.85
CA ASP A 139 -0.74 -2.14 -23.38
C ASP A 139 -1.44 -3.34 -22.72
N TRP A 140 -2.00 -4.26 -23.51
CA TRP A 140 -2.75 -5.42 -23.05
C TRP A 140 -2.56 -6.61 -23.99
N HIS A 141 -2.68 -7.81 -23.42
CA HIS A 141 -2.81 -9.04 -24.20
C HIS A 141 -4.14 -9.01 -24.98
N PRO A 142 -4.18 -9.45 -26.25
CA PRO A 142 -5.40 -9.45 -27.07
C PRO A 142 -6.55 -10.26 -26.46
N ASP A 143 -6.26 -11.24 -25.61
CA ASP A 143 -7.25 -12.08 -24.96
C ASP A 143 -7.74 -11.56 -23.59
N ASN A 144 -7.29 -10.38 -23.15
CA ASN A 144 -7.65 -9.86 -21.83
C ASN A 144 -9.09 -9.31 -21.83
N GLN A 145 -10.02 -10.02 -21.20
CA GLN A 145 -11.41 -9.59 -21.04
C GLN A 145 -11.55 -8.66 -19.83
N ARG A 146 -12.00 -7.42 -20.03
CA ARG A 146 -12.26 -6.49 -18.92
C ARG A 146 -13.53 -6.92 -18.16
N PRO A 147 -13.48 -7.08 -16.83
CA PRO A 147 -14.66 -7.43 -16.04
C PRO A 147 -15.69 -6.29 -15.92
N TYR A 148 -15.36 -5.06 -16.33
CA TYR A 148 -16.26 -3.91 -16.30
C TYR A 148 -16.11 -3.09 -17.60
N GLN A 149 -17.23 -2.86 -18.29
CA GLN A 149 -17.37 -1.89 -19.40
C GLN A 149 -18.04 -0.62 -18.90
#